data_AF-A0A2G6F6L5-F1
#
_entry.id   AF-A0A2G6F6L5-F1
#
_cell.length_a   1.000
_cell.length_b   1.000
_cell.length_c   1.000
_cell.angle_alpha   90.00
_cell.angle_beta   90.00
_cell.angle_gamma   90.00
#
_symmetry.space_group_name_H-M   'P 1'
#
loop_
_entity.id
_entity.type
_entity.pdbx_description
1 polymer ?
#
loop_
_entity_poly.entity_id
_entity_poly.type
_entity_poly.pdbx_seq_one_letter_code
_entity_poly.pdbx_strand_id
1 'polypeptide(L)'
;MVESVDSAEVHVMDSVESPNNSEAGKAFLTLSKYVVAKTLKALGFTFEKTGHLTEWTTRPIFKGIGKAVESSDAPNFVKKMVNGVPVLYEKAKKETRRKILGTMVIGGVLYAQYADIPQKVHDAVEDGIEWVGETCGSVKENVTNLFDVNNSDNSEFMYKPGEKIEQGDKEYEMGDFFGRKLGGLYAKYLGLDTKNPLPIPNTLSINFPKNINKLWEEKLNRKIYPVVKDAYQTLILDGYNLTESTPSSIDEFMSSADKSIEFVNDNLDWSEVAKLKGLNARELALTKKLVKTIDGKDLMSYCLTEIMPTADGKLNVAMLDFLLKNAGKEFIELIPALGDAYTSFGPYQFTSLALRDLPKEKYGASVVNQALPNDKKIPGSVMKLRGNDHHKAAYMFAINNIAGLVNSCNKSELVQLEKIENYDEIAHFMAAAHHAPGNGIKYARAWLYNNYLLEKGSPKADKKNKKFANYCRGRFVNYVKKSRNNLRALNNL
;
A
#
# COMPACT_ATOMS: atom_id res chain seq x y z
N MET A 1 -30.31 60.00 39.04
CA MET A 1 -28.97 60.45 38.66
C MET A 1 -28.70 59.94 37.27
N VAL A 2 -28.54 60.89 36.35
CA VAL A 2 -28.22 60.74 34.93
C VAL A 2 -26.71 60.86 34.82
N GLU A 3 -26.09 59.99 34.02
CA GLU A 3 -24.79 60.12 33.32
C GLU A 3 -24.56 58.74 32.67
N SER A 4 -24.76 58.45 31.36
CA SER A 4 -24.34 59.02 30.07
C SER A 4 -22.85 58.93 29.77
N VAL A 5 -22.56 58.46 28.54
CA VAL A 5 -21.29 58.53 27.75
C VAL A 5 -20.34 57.34 28.00
N ASP A 6 -19.83 56.55 27.04
CA ASP A 6 -19.56 56.79 25.61
C ASP A 6 -19.61 55.52 24.74
N SER A 7 -19.99 55.71 23.48
CA SER A 7 -20.02 54.73 22.39
C SER A 7 -18.67 54.62 21.69
N ALA A 8 -18.11 53.41 21.58
CA ALA A 8 -16.94 53.16 20.75
C ALA A 8 -17.36 52.90 19.29
N GLU A 9 -16.92 53.80 18.42
CA GLU A 9 -17.05 53.75 16.96
C GLU A 9 -16.32 52.53 16.37
N VAL A 10 -17.03 51.81 15.49
CA VAL A 10 -16.42 50.80 14.61
C VAL A 10 -15.89 51.52 13.39
N HIS A 11 -14.57 51.68 13.29
CA HIS A 11 -13.91 52.07 12.05
C HIS A 11 -14.08 50.98 11.00
N VAL A 12 -14.93 51.25 10.01
CA VAL A 12 -14.95 50.53 8.72
C VAL A 12 -13.71 50.98 7.94
N MET A 13 -12.69 50.13 7.84
CA MET A 13 -11.65 50.28 6.83
C MET A 13 -12.18 49.72 5.50
N ASP A 14 -12.71 50.62 4.69
CA ASP A 14 -12.81 50.44 3.24
C ASP A 14 -11.40 50.46 2.63
N SER A 15 -10.94 49.30 2.17
CA SER A 15 -10.03 49.17 1.01
C SER A 15 -9.77 47.69 0.70
N VAL A 16 -10.80 46.99 0.20
CA VAL A 16 -10.54 45.76 -0.55
C VAL A 16 -10.12 46.18 -1.95
N GLU A 17 -8.82 46.03 -2.23
CA GLU A 17 -8.31 46.13 -3.60
C GLU A 17 -9.13 45.23 -4.54
N SER A 18 -9.40 45.73 -5.74
CA SER A 18 -10.10 45.00 -6.81
C SER A 18 -9.57 43.56 -6.95
N PRO A 19 -10.44 42.52 -6.85
CA PRO A 19 -10.05 41.10 -6.77
C PRO A 19 -9.30 40.52 -7.98
N ASN A 20 -9.16 41.28 -9.06
CA ASN A 20 -8.38 40.86 -10.23
C ASN A 20 -6.86 41.01 -10.05
N ASN A 21 -6.40 41.53 -8.90
CA ASN A 21 -4.99 41.87 -8.68
C ASN A 21 -4.19 40.97 -7.73
N SER A 22 -4.81 40.03 -7.03
CA SER A 22 -4.08 39.14 -6.12
C SER A 22 -3.07 38.27 -6.88
N GLU A 23 -1.86 38.12 -6.35
CA GLU A 23 -0.81 37.31 -6.98
C GLU A 23 -1.24 35.85 -7.12
N ALA A 24 -2.01 35.32 -6.16
CA ALA A 24 -2.57 33.98 -6.22
C ALA A 24 -3.57 33.80 -7.38
N GLY A 25 -4.46 34.79 -7.60
CA GLY A 25 -5.39 34.78 -8.73
C GLY A 25 -4.68 34.87 -10.08
N LYS A 26 -3.64 35.70 -10.17
CA LYS A 26 -2.79 35.84 -11.37
C LYS A 26 -1.98 34.57 -11.64
N ALA A 27 -1.42 33.93 -10.61
CA ALA A 27 -0.68 32.68 -10.72
C ALA A 27 -1.58 31.53 -11.18
N PHE A 28 -2.77 31.38 -10.58
CA PHE A 28 -3.74 30.36 -10.97
C PHE A 28 -4.22 30.55 -12.42
N LEU A 29 -4.51 31.79 -12.84
CA LEU A 29 -4.94 32.09 -14.20
C LEU A 29 -3.83 31.83 -15.22
N THR A 30 -2.57 32.09 -14.85
CA THR A 30 -1.40 31.86 -15.70
C THR A 30 -1.13 30.36 -15.86
N LEU A 31 -1.18 29.60 -14.76
CA LEU A 31 -1.02 28.14 -14.77
C LEU A 31 -2.14 27.47 -15.58
N SER A 32 -3.39 27.91 -15.39
CA SER A 32 -4.55 27.40 -16.13
C SER A 32 -4.43 27.66 -17.64
N LYS A 33 -4.00 28.85 -18.04
CA LYS A 33 -3.74 29.18 -19.46
C LYS A 33 -2.62 28.33 -20.04
N TYR A 34 -1.55 28.09 -19.28
CA TYR A 34 -0.41 27.29 -19.69
C TYR A 34 -0.79 25.82 -19.91
N VAL A 35 -1.49 25.21 -18.96
CA VAL A 35 -1.97 23.82 -19.03
C VAL A 35 -2.92 23.63 -20.21
N VAL A 36 -3.85 24.55 -20.42
CA VAL A 36 -4.78 24.52 -21.56
C VAL A 36 -4.03 24.66 -22.88
N ALA A 37 -3.07 25.58 -23.00
CA ALA A 37 -2.28 25.77 -24.21
C ALA A 37 -1.43 24.52 -24.55
N LYS A 38 -0.79 23.90 -23.56
CA LYS A 38 -0.02 22.65 -23.71
C LYS A 38 -0.92 21.49 -24.13
N THR A 39 -2.11 21.37 -23.52
CA THR A 39 -3.08 20.30 -23.83
C THR A 39 -3.62 20.45 -25.25
N LEU A 40 -3.98 21.66 -25.67
CA LEU A 40 -4.44 21.92 -27.04
C LEU A 40 -3.33 21.66 -28.07
N LYS A 41 -2.08 22.02 -27.76
CA LYS A 41 -0.94 21.71 -28.63
C LYS A 41 -0.69 20.21 -28.74
N ALA A 42 -0.76 19.47 -27.63
CA ALA A 42 -0.59 18.01 -27.60
C ALA A 42 -1.69 17.27 -28.39
N LEU A 43 -2.89 17.86 -28.48
CA LEU A 43 -3.99 17.35 -29.28
C LEU A 43 -3.96 17.80 -30.77
N GLY A 44 -2.85 18.40 -31.22
CA GLY A 44 -2.63 18.75 -32.63
C GLY A 44 -3.26 20.06 -33.10
N PHE A 45 -3.70 20.93 -32.18
CA PHE A 45 -4.26 22.24 -32.56
C PHE A 45 -3.14 23.29 -32.74
N THR A 46 -3.13 23.98 -33.88
CA THR A 46 -2.23 25.13 -34.15
C THR A 46 -2.95 26.45 -33.86
N PHE A 47 -2.24 27.38 -33.22
CA PHE A 47 -2.79 28.61 -32.62
C PHE A 47 -3.31 29.65 -33.63
N GLU A 48 -3.07 29.48 -34.93
CA GLU A 48 -3.45 30.46 -35.96
C GLU A 48 -4.97 30.55 -36.23
N LYS A 49 -5.79 29.58 -35.77
CA LYS A 49 -7.25 29.55 -36.03
C LYS A 49 -8.16 29.72 -34.83
N THR A 50 -7.64 29.97 -33.62
CA THR A 50 -8.44 29.96 -32.39
C THR A 50 -8.65 31.30 -31.71
N GLY A 51 -8.12 32.40 -32.26
CA GLY A 51 -8.22 33.74 -31.66
C GLY A 51 -9.65 34.18 -31.30
N HIS A 52 -10.66 33.72 -32.04
CA HIS A 52 -12.07 34.04 -31.78
C HIS A 52 -12.81 33.05 -30.85
N LEU A 53 -12.28 31.86 -30.59
CA LEU A 53 -12.96 30.82 -29.81
C LEU A 53 -12.74 30.95 -28.29
N THR A 54 -11.57 31.46 -27.88
CA THR A 54 -11.19 31.64 -26.47
C THR A 54 -11.92 32.79 -25.76
N GLU A 55 -12.51 33.73 -26.50
CA GLU A 55 -13.28 34.82 -25.88
C GLU A 55 -14.72 34.46 -25.57
N TRP A 56 -15.37 33.61 -26.38
CA TRP A 56 -16.81 33.35 -26.27
C TRP A 56 -17.18 32.15 -25.40
N THR A 57 -16.33 31.12 -25.30
CA THR A 57 -16.68 29.86 -24.63
C THR A 57 -16.00 29.66 -23.28
N THR A 58 -14.72 30.02 -23.16
CA THR A 58 -13.94 29.80 -21.94
C THR A 58 -14.14 30.93 -20.92
N ARG A 59 -14.29 32.18 -21.36
CA ARG A 59 -14.39 33.34 -20.46
C ARG A 59 -15.59 33.28 -19.51
N PRO A 60 -16.82 32.92 -19.93
CA PRO A 60 -17.96 32.81 -19.02
C PRO A 60 -17.85 31.65 -18.03
N ILE A 61 -17.32 30.51 -18.48
CA ILE A 61 -17.16 29.29 -17.67
C ILE A 61 -16.10 29.52 -16.59
N PHE A 62 -14.92 30.06 -16.94
CA PHE A 62 -13.88 30.34 -15.96
C PHE A 62 -14.23 31.51 -15.04
N LYS A 63 -14.98 32.51 -15.51
CA LYS A 63 -15.53 33.58 -14.64
C LYS A 63 -16.59 33.06 -13.67
N GLY A 64 -17.37 32.06 -14.08
CA GLY A 64 -18.33 31.35 -13.22
C GLY A 64 -17.64 30.46 -12.18
N ILE A 65 -16.60 29.72 -12.58
CA ILE A 65 -15.79 28.88 -11.69
C ILE A 65 -15.04 29.74 -10.67
N GLY A 66 -14.41 30.84 -11.09
CA GLY A 66 -13.74 31.78 -10.17
C GLY A 66 -14.70 32.31 -9.11
N LYS A 67 -15.89 32.79 -9.52
CA LYS A 67 -16.92 33.25 -8.58
C LYS A 67 -17.44 32.15 -7.65
N ALA A 68 -17.58 30.91 -8.13
CA ALA A 68 -18.12 29.79 -7.35
C ALA A 68 -17.10 29.22 -6.35
N VAL A 69 -15.81 29.22 -6.70
CA VAL A 69 -14.70 28.85 -5.80
C VAL A 69 -14.58 29.88 -4.67
N GLU A 70 -14.84 31.15 -4.96
CA GLU A 70 -14.80 32.24 -3.97
C GLU A 70 -16.05 32.31 -3.08
N SER A 71 -17.20 31.73 -3.47
CA SER A 71 -18.49 31.96 -2.80
C SER A 71 -19.05 30.80 -1.96
N SER A 72 -18.27 29.75 -1.66
CA SER A 72 -18.71 28.53 -0.93
C SER A 72 -19.89 27.75 -1.55
N ASP A 73 -20.42 28.16 -2.70
CA ASP A 73 -21.58 27.57 -3.40
C ASP A 73 -21.16 26.65 -4.58
N ALA A 74 -19.88 26.28 -4.64
CA ALA A 74 -19.29 25.40 -5.64
C ALA A 74 -20.02 24.05 -5.82
N PRO A 75 -20.52 23.38 -4.76
CA PRO A 75 -21.25 22.12 -4.92
C PRO A 75 -22.55 22.26 -5.74
N ASN A 76 -23.28 23.36 -5.58
CA ASN A 76 -24.51 23.61 -6.34
C ASN A 76 -24.22 23.98 -7.80
N PHE A 77 -23.11 24.70 -8.05
CA PHE A 77 -22.67 25.01 -9.40
C PHE A 77 -22.28 23.74 -10.17
N VAL A 78 -21.49 22.85 -9.57
CA VAL A 78 -21.12 21.56 -10.14
C VAL A 78 -22.38 20.71 -10.41
N LYS A 79 -23.32 20.67 -9.47
CA LYS A 79 -24.59 19.94 -9.63
C LYS A 79 -25.44 20.49 -10.79
N LYS A 80 -25.52 21.81 -10.96
CA LYS A 80 -26.20 22.44 -12.11
C LYS A 80 -25.48 22.15 -13.43
N MET A 81 -24.14 22.13 -13.43
CA MET A 81 -23.36 21.77 -14.60
C MET A 81 -23.64 20.32 -15.01
N VAL A 82 -23.49 19.37 -14.10
CA VAL A 82 -23.72 17.93 -14.35
C VAL A 82 -25.13 17.67 -14.86
N ASN A 83 -26.15 18.35 -14.31
CA ASN A 83 -27.54 18.15 -14.71
C ASN A 83 -27.94 18.84 -16.03
N GLY A 84 -27.29 19.95 -16.42
CA GLY A 84 -27.58 20.66 -17.67
C GLY A 84 -26.87 20.07 -18.90
N VAL A 85 -25.87 19.21 -18.67
CA VAL A 85 -24.97 18.69 -19.71
C VAL A 85 -25.63 17.73 -20.69
N PRO A 86 -26.47 16.76 -20.29
CA PRO A 86 -27.13 15.88 -21.26
C PRO A 86 -27.94 16.66 -22.30
N VAL A 87 -28.59 17.75 -21.86
CA VAL A 87 -29.42 18.61 -22.72
C VAL A 87 -28.58 19.41 -23.74
N LEU A 88 -27.41 19.89 -23.34
CA LEU A 88 -26.48 20.59 -24.23
C LEU A 88 -25.72 19.64 -25.17
N TYR A 89 -25.40 18.45 -24.68
CA TYR A 89 -24.72 17.40 -25.45
C TYR A 89 -25.59 16.91 -26.61
N GLU A 90 -26.88 16.63 -26.38
CA GLU A 90 -27.78 16.16 -27.43
C GLU A 90 -28.02 17.21 -28.53
N LYS A 91 -28.00 18.50 -28.20
CA LYS A 91 -28.26 19.59 -29.16
C LYS A 91 -27.03 20.04 -29.96
N ALA A 92 -25.83 19.60 -29.59
CA ALA A 92 -24.58 20.05 -30.21
C ALA A 92 -24.19 19.21 -31.44
N LYS A 93 -23.56 19.82 -32.45
CA LYS A 93 -22.94 19.10 -33.58
C LYS A 93 -21.75 18.24 -33.07
N LYS A 94 -21.44 17.14 -33.77
CA LYS A 94 -20.45 16.10 -33.35
C LYS A 94 -19.09 16.66 -32.91
N GLU A 95 -18.59 17.69 -33.57
CA GLU A 95 -17.31 18.31 -33.24
C GLU A 95 -17.38 19.19 -31.97
N THR A 96 -18.51 19.85 -31.75
CA THR A 96 -18.82 20.63 -30.54
C THR A 96 -19.01 19.72 -29.33
N ARG A 97 -19.59 18.52 -29.52
CA ARG A 97 -19.73 17.49 -28.46
C ARG A 97 -18.38 17.05 -27.90
N ARG A 98 -17.37 16.86 -28.76
CA ARG A 98 -15.99 16.51 -28.32
C ARG A 98 -15.33 17.64 -27.53
N LYS A 99 -15.54 18.90 -27.93
CA LYS A 99 -14.99 20.09 -27.25
C LYS A 99 -15.63 20.31 -25.88
N ILE A 100 -16.94 20.08 -25.76
CA ILE A 100 -17.66 20.12 -24.48
C ILE A 100 -17.13 19.02 -23.54
N LEU A 101 -17.01 17.78 -24.00
CA LEU A 101 -16.50 16.66 -23.18
C LEU A 101 -15.07 16.89 -22.69
N GLY A 102 -14.16 17.32 -23.57
CA GLY A 102 -12.76 17.57 -23.20
C GLY A 102 -12.62 18.65 -22.13
N THR A 103 -13.40 19.73 -22.24
CA THR A 103 -13.40 20.83 -21.26
C THR A 103 -13.97 20.37 -19.92
N MET A 104 -14.95 19.45 -19.92
CA MET A 104 -15.55 18.90 -18.71
C MET A 104 -14.64 17.92 -17.96
N VAL A 105 -13.93 17.04 -18.68
CA VAL A 105 -12.97 16.12 -18.04
C VAL A 105 -11.83 16.91 -17.40
N ILE A 106 -11.32 17.93 -18.10
CA ILE A 106 -10.26 18.79 -17.56
C ILE A 106 -10.78 19.60 -16.35
N GLY A 107 -12.00 20.16 -16.42
CA GLY A 107 -12.61 20.90 -15.32
C GLY A 107 -12.92 20.04 -14.10
N GLY A 108 -13.41 18.81 -14.30
CA GLY A 108 -13.71 17.85 -13.23
C GLY A 108 -12.46 17.31 -12.55
N VAL A 109 -11.41 17.01 -13.32
CA VAL A 109 -10.12 16.55 -12.80
C VAL A 109 -9.39 17.65 -12.03
N LEU A 110 -9.38 18.88 -12.56
CA LEU A 110 -8.81 20.03 -11.86
C LEU A 110 -9.61 20.41 -10.60
N TYR A 111 -10.91 20.14 -10.55
CA TYR A 111 -11.69 20.35 -9.32
C TYR A 111 -11.45 19.24 -8.28
N ALA A 112 -11.34 17.98 -8.73
CA ALA A 112 -11.08 16.81 -7.87
C ALA A 112 -9.70 16.82 -7.21
N GLN A 113 -8.69 17.38 -7.87
CA GLN A 113 -7.34 17.49 -7.30
C GLN A 113 -7.20 18.56 -6.20
N TYR A 114 -8.14 19.51 -6.11
CA TYR A 114 -7.97 20.71 -5.28
C TYR A 114 -9.10 20.95 -4.25
N ALA A 115 -10.12 20.08 -4.18
CA ALA A 115 -11.19 20.17 -3.18
C ALA A 115 -11.32 18.87 -2.38
N ASP A 116 -11.57 18.99 -1.07
CA ASP A 116 -11.86 17.87 -0.16
C ASP A 116 -13.31 17.39 -0.40
N ILE A 117 -13.53 16.66 -1.51
CA ILE A 117 -14.86 16.25 -1.97
C ILE A 117 -15.20 14.85 -1.45
N PRO A 118 -16.48 14.57 -1.09
CA PRO A 118 -16.89 13.24 -0.62
C PRO A 118 -16.62 12.14 -1.65
N GLN A 119 -16.26 10.94 -1.18
CA GLN A 119 -15.91 9.77 -1.99
C GLN A 119 -16.88 9.47 -3.15
N LYS A 120 -18.19 9.65 -2.93
CA LYS A 120 -19.21 9.44 -3.99
C LYS A 120 -19.05 10.36 -5.20
N VAL A 121 -18.44 11.53 -5.04
CA VAL A 121 -18.13 12.46 -6.14
C VAL A 121 -16.86 12.02 -6.85
N HIS A 122 -15.88 11.48 -6.12
CA HIS A 122 -14.68 10.89 -6.71
C HIS A 122 -15.05 9.69 -7.59
N ASP A 123 -15.87 8.77 -7.07
CA ASP A 123 -16.33 7.59 -7.80
C ASP A 123 -17.09 7.98 -9.07
N ALA A 124 -17.96 9.00 -9.01
CA ALA A 124 -18.68 9.51 -10.18
C ALA A 124 -17.78 10.19 -11.23
N VAL A 125 -16.64 10.76 -10.81
CA VAL A 125 -15.63 11.33 -11.72
C VAL A 125 -14.84 10.22 -12.40
N GLU A 126 -14.45 9.17 -11.66
CA GLU A 126 -13.80 7.99 -12.25
C GLU A 126 -14.70 7.25 -13.24
N ASP A 127 -15.97 7.03 -12.90
CA ASP A 127 -16.96 6.44 -13.80
C ASP A 127 -17.14 7.28 -15.08
N GLY A 128 -17.12 8.61 -14.94
CA GLY A 128 -17.17 9.54 -16.07
C GLY A 128 -15.93 9.46 -16.96
N ILE A 129 -14.73 9.33 -16.38
CA ILE A 129 -13.47 9.15 -17.12
C ILE A 129 -13.47 7.81 -17.85
N GLU A 130 -13.94 6.75 -17.21
CA GLU A 130 -14.04 5.41 -17.80
C GLU A 130 -15.01 5.41 -18.99
N TRP A 131 -16.21 5.98 -18.81
CA TRP A 131 -17.21 6.13 -19.87
C TRP A 131 -16.69 6.94 -21.07
N VAL A 132 -15.95 8.03 -20.83
CA VAL A 132 -15.30 8.81 -21.91
C VAL A 132 -14.22 8.00 -22.61
N GLY A 133 -13.44 7.20 -21.86
CA GLY A 133 -12.42 6.31 -22.38
C GLY A 133 -13.00 5.23 -23.31
N GLU A 134 -14.15 4.65 -22.94
CA GLU A 134 -14.87 3.67 -23.75
C GLU A 134 -15.50 4.29 -25.00
N THR A 135 -16.04 5.50 -24.88
CA THR A 135 -16.78 6.17 -25.98
C THR A 135 -15.86 6.86 -26.99
N CYS A 136 -14.66 7.30 -26.57
CA CYS A 136 -13.74 8.10 -27.37
C CYS A 136 -12.32 7.51 -27.39
N GLY A 137 -12.17 6.23 -27.74
CA GLY A 137 -10.96 5.40 -27.59
C GLY A 137 -9.57 6.02 -27.85
N SER A 138 -9.43 7.08 -28.64
CA SER A 138 -8.16 7.80 -28.85
C SER A 138 -7.81 8.84 -27.77
N VAL A 139 -8.72 9.14 -26.84
CA VAL A 139 -8.53 10.13 -25.76
C VAL A 139 -7.88 9.49 -24.54
N LYS A 140 -8.12 8.20 -24.29
CA LYS A 140 -7.57 7.45 -23.15
C LYS A 140 -6.03 7.46 -23.17
N GLU A 141 -5.41 7.14 -24.31
CA GLU A 141 -3.95 7.16 -24.48
C GLU A 141 -3.35 8.56 -24.30
N ASN A 142 -4.01 9.60 -24.82
CA ASN A 142 -3.50 10.97 -24.72
C ASN A 142 -3.64 11.57 -23.31
N VAL A 143 -4.73 11.22 -22.60
CA VAL A 143 -4.94 11.62 -21.21
C VAL A 143 -3.95 10.88 -20.31
N THR A 144 -3.73 9.58 -20.51
CA THR A 144 -2.71 8.81 -19.77
C THR A 144 -1.30 9.35 -20.03
N ASN A 145 -0.95 9.70 -21.27
CA ASN A 145 0.35 10.29 -21.60
C ASN A 145 0.55 11.68 -20.99
N LEU A 146 -0.51 12.51 -20.90
CA LEU A 146 -0.45 13.81 -20.20
C LEU A 146 -0.11 13.68 -18.71
N PHE A 147 -0.40 12.53 -18.07
CA PHE A 147 0.02 12.23 -16.70
C PHE A 147 1.51 11.83 -16.60
N ASP A 148 2.12 11.33 -17.68
CA ASP A 148 3.54 10.94 -17.71
C ASP A 148 4.47 12.11 -18.12
N VAL A 149 4.00 13.08 -18.93
CA VAL A 149 4.87 14.19 -19.39
C VAL A 149 5.22 15.20 -18.29
N ASN A 150 4.52 15.21 -17.14
CA ASN A 150 4.90 16.04 -15.98
C ASN A 150 5.94 15.37 -15.06
N ASN A 151 6.45 14.18 -15.41
CA ASN A 151 7.50 13.47 -14.65
C ASN A 151 8.87 13.43 -15.35
N SER A 152 9.02 14.03 -16.54
CA SER A 152 10.26 13.93 -17.33
C SER A 152 11.38 14.92 -16.94
N ASP A 153 11.13 15.86 -16.02
CA ASP A 153 12.15 16.80 -15.51
C ASP A 153 12.70 16.39 -14.11
N ASN A 154 12.91 15.10 -13.88
CA ASN A 154 13.59 14.58 -12.67
C ASN A 154 15.09 14.29 -12.88
N SER A 155 15.69 14.75 -13.98
CA SER A 155 17.09 14.41 -14.33
C SER A 155 18.16 15.25 -13.61
N GLU A 156 17.82 16.13 -12.66
CA GLU A 156 18.79 17.08 -12.09
C GLU A 156 18.87 17.12 -10.56
N PHE A 157 18.53 16.02 -9.88
CA PHE A 157 18.92 15.81 -8.48
C PHE A 157 19.84 14.59 -8.36
N MET A 158 21.08 14.73 -8.83
CA MET A 158 22.18 13.91 -8.30
C MET A 158 22.44 14.34 -6.86
N TYR A 159 21.74 13.70 -5.93
CA TYR A 159 22.13 13.71 -4.52
C TYR A 159 23.53 13.10 -4.41
N LYS A 160 24.47 13.86 -3.84
CA LYS A 160 25.77 13.35 -3.43
C LYS A 160 25.55 12.55 -2.14
N PRO A 161 25.80 11.23 -2.11
CA PRO A 161 25.65 10.43 -0.91
C PRO A 161 26.43 11.07 0.25
N GLY A 162 25.82 11.19 1.43
CA GLY A 162 26.60 11.34 2.65
C GLY A 162 27.52 10.11 2.78
N GLU A 163 28.80 10.35 3.07
CA GLU A 163 29.92 9.38 3.05
C GLU A 163 29.83 8.23 4.07
N LYS A 164 28.64 7.75 4.44
CA LYS A 164 28.45 6.65 5.43
C LYS A 164 28.35 5.25 4.84
N ILE A 165 28.25 5.09 3.52
CA ILE A 165 28.02 3.77 2.87
C ILE A 165 29.33 3.04 2.52
N GLU A 166 30.49 3.56 2.90
CA GLU A 166 31.77 2.91 2.59
C GLU A 166 32.24 1.98 3.71
N GLN A 167 31.46 0.94 3.99
CA GLN A 167 32.10 -0.28 4.47
C GLN A 167 32.58 -1.05 3.27
N GLY A 168 33.88 -1.33 3.23
CA GLY A 168 34.50 -2.09 2.16
C GLY A 168 33.92 -3.49 2.03
N ASP A 169 34.12 -4.05 0.85
CA ASP A 169 33.95 -5.46 0.55
C ASP A 169 34.64 -6.36 1.61
N LYS A 170 33.90 -7.33 2.16
CA LYS A 170 34.42 -8.32 3.12
C LYS A 170 34.20 -9.73 2.59
N GLU A 171 35.18 -10.61 2.78
CA GLU A 171 35.08 -12.02 2.40
C GLU A 171 34.25 -12.82 3.42
N TYR A 172 33.34 -13.64 2.92
CA TYR A 172 32.51 -14.55 3.70
C TYR A 172 32.60 -15.97 3.16
N GLU A 173 32.66 -16.96 4.05
CA GLU A 173 32.52 -18.36 3.67
C GLU A 173 31.07 -18.66 3.26
N MET A 174 30.90 -19.31 2.11
CA MET A 174 29.59 -19.51 1.51
C MET A 174 28.92 -20.82 1.91
N GLY A 175 29.65 -21.76 2.53
CA GLY A 175 29.10 -23.00 3.09
C GLY A 175 28.11 -23.70 2.15
N ASP A 176 26.86 -23.87 2.60
CA ASP A 176 25.78 -24.54 1.87
C ASP A 176 25.41 -23.89 0.52
N PHE A 177 25.88 -22.67 0.24
CA PHE A 177 25.68 -22.00 -1.04
C PHE A 177 26.77 -22.32 -2.06
N PHE A 178 27.91 -22.89 -1.67
CA PHE A 178 29.02 -23.21 -2.56
C PHE A 178 28.55 -24.04 -3.77
N GLY A 179 28.97 -23.62 -4.97
CA GLY A 179 28.64 -24.27 -6.24
C GLY A 179 27.20 -24.05 -6.73
N ARG A 180 26.32 -23.45 -5.93
CA ARG A 180 24.94 -23.14 -6.36
C ARG A 180 24.91 -21.94 -7.29
N LYS A 181 23.95 -21.93 -8.22
CA LYS A 181 23.59 -20.74 -9.01
C LYS A 181 22.38 -20.07 -8.36
N LEU A 182 22.60 -18.94 -7.70
CA LEU A 182 21.52 -18.15 -7.09
C LEU A 182 21.14 -16.99 -8.00
N GLY A 183 19.84 -16.76 -8.18
CA GLY A 183 19.31 -15.65 -8.99
C GLY A 183 18.31 -14.80 -8.21
N GLY A 184 17.73 -13.81 -8.88
CA GLY A 184 16.68 -12.96 -8.29
C GLY A 184 17.14 -12.24 -7.02
N LEU A 185 16.30 -12.23 -5.99
CA LEU A 185 16.60 -11.56 -4.70
C LEU A 185 17.85 -12.10 -4.01
N TYR A 186 18.13 -13.40 -4.08
CA TYR A 186 19.35 -13.97 -3.49
C TYR A 186 20.62 -13.38 -4.08
N ALA A 187 20.69 -13.29 -5.41
CA ALA A 187 21.81 -12.66 -6.06
C ALA A 187 21.94 -11.20 -5.63
N LYS A 188 20.83 -10.46 -5.49
CA LYS A 188 20.86 -9.06 -5.04
C LYS A 188 21.36 -8.91 -3.60
N TYR A 189 20.95 -9.78 -2.67
CA TYR A 189 21.45 -9.76 -1.29
C TYR A 189 22.96 -9.95 -1.21
N LEU A 190 23.49 -10.83 -2.05
CA LEU A 190 24.92 -11.17 -2.11
C LEU A 190 25.72 -10.28 -3.08
N GLY A 191 25.09 -9.36 -3.81
CA GLY A 191 25.77 -8.47 -4.77
C GLY A 191 26.19 -9.16 -6.08
N LEU A 192 25.58 -10.29 -6.42
CA LEU A 192 25.86 -11.10 -7.61
C LEU A 192 25.07 -10.65 -8.85
N ASP A 193 25.53 -11.07 -10.04
CA ASP A 193 24.80 -10.84 -11.29
C ASP A 193 23.48 -11.65 -11.31
N THR A 194 22.37 -10.92 -11.41
CA THR A 194 21.02 -11.49 -11.49
C THR A 194 20.67 -12.08 -12.87
N LYS A 195 21.35 -11.66 -13.95
CA LYS A 195 21.04 -12.06 -15.32
C LYS A 195 21.80 -13.33 -15.73
N ASN A 196 23.08 -13.40 -15.37
CA ASN A 196 23.95 -14.53 -15.68
C ASN A 196 24.54 -15.11 -14.38
N PRO A 197 23.74 -15.82 -13.57
CA PRO A 197 24.21 -16.32 -12.29
C PRO A 197 25.29 -17.39 -12.48
N LEU A 198 26.49 -17.06 -12.03
CA LEU A 198 27.62 -18.00 -11.95
C LEU A 198 27.50 -18.88 -10.69
N PRO A 199 28.11 -20.08 -10.68
CA PRO A 199 28.23 -20.88 -9.46
C PRO A 199 28.95 -20.08 -8.36
N ILE A 200 28.39 -20.10 -7.15
CA ILE A 200 28.96 -19.38 -6.01
C ILE A 200 30.32 -20.00 -5.61
N PRO A 201 31.39 -19.21 -5.48
CA PRO A 201 32.70 -19.66 -5.00
C PRO A 201 32.66 -20.05 -3.51
N ASN A 202 33.72 -20.69 -3.01
CA ASN A 202 33.77 -21.10 -1.60
C ASN A 202 33.78 -19.90 -0.64
N THR A 203 34.40 -18.80 -1.07
CA THR A 203 34.39 -17.50 -0.39
C THR A 203 33.88 -16.44 -1.35
N LEU A 204 33.07 -15.51 -0.84
CA LEU A 204 32.53 -14.39 -1.62
C LEU A 204 32.77 -13.07 -0.91
N SER A 205 33.30 -12.10 -1.66
CA SER A 205 33.32 -10.70 -1.26
C SER A 205 31.91 -10.10 -1.31
N ILE A 206 31.39 -9.63 -0.17
CA ILE A 206 30.05 -9.06 -0.06
C ILE A 206 30.11 -7.70 0.65
N ASN A 207 29.34 -6.75 0.13
CA ASN A 207 29.11 -5.44 0.73
C ASN A 207 27.62 -5.23 1.01
N PHE A 208 27.18 -5.56 2.23
CA PHE A 208 25.78 -5.46 2.61
C PHE A 208 25.22 -4.03 2.52
N PRO A 209 25.90 -2.97 3.01
CA PRO A 209 25.43 -1.58 2.83
C PRO A 209 25.18 -1.20 1.37
N LYS A 210 26.11 -1.54 0.48
CA LYS A 210 25.95 -1.30 -0.96
C LYS A 210 24.80 -2.11 -1.56
N ASN A 211 24.62 -3.36 -1.13
CA ASN A 211 23.57 -4.23 -1.65
C ASN A 211 22.17 -3.79 -1.22
N ILE A 212 21.98 -3.40 0.05
CA ILE A 212 20.69 -2.86 0.52
C ILE A 212 20.39 -1.52 -0.16
N ASN A 213 21.40 -0.67 -0.35
CA ASN A 213 21.25 0.59 -1.08
C ASN A 213 20.71 0.35 -2.51
N LYS A 214 21.33 -0.57 -3.26
CA LYS A 214 20.89 -0.94 -4.62
C LYS A 214 19.46 -1.47 -4.65
N LEU A 215 19.04 -2.25 -3.65
CA LEU A 215 17.67 -2.74 -3.54
C LEU A 215 16.67 -1.57 -3.42
N TRP A 216 17.01 -0.56 -2.64
CA TRP A 216 16.18 0.63 -2.49
C TRP A 216 16.19 1.53 -3.71
N GLU A 217 17.34 1.72 -4.36
CA GLU A 217 17.42 2.43 -5.65
C GLU A 217 16.50 1.77 -6.69
N GLU A 218 16.47 0.44 -6.75
CA GLU A 218 15.56 -0.29 -7.63
C GLU A 218 14.08 -0.09 -7.24
N LYS A 219 13.75 -0.06 -5.95
CA LYS A 219 12.39 0.26 -5.50
C LYS A 219 12.00 1.70 -5.87
N LEU A 220 12.91 2.65 -5.74
CA LEU A 220 12.70 4.06 -6.11
C LEU A 220 12.53 4.24 -7.63
N ASN A 221 13.05 3.36 -8.46
CA ASN A 221 12.82 3.42 -9.91
C ASN A 221 11.38 3.03 -10.31
N ARG A 222 10.53 2.61 -9.36
CA ARG A 222 9.09 2.42 -9.57
C ARG A 222 8.34 3.72 -9.30
N LYS A 223 7.07 3.82 -9.74
CA LYS A 223 6.20 4.99 -9.45
C LYS A 223 6.31 5.41 -7.98
N ILE A 224 6.88 6.58 -7.70
CA ILE A 224 7.32 6.97 -6.36
C ILE A 224 6.22 7.71 -5.62
N TYR A 225 5.81 7.20 -4.46
CA TYR A 225 5.16 8.04 -3.45
C TYR A 225 6.23 8.75 -2.61
N PRO A 226 6.06 10.04 -2.24
CA PRO A 226 7.05 10.80 -1.46
C PRO A 226 7.55 10.07 -0.21
N VAL A 227 6.64 9.38 0.48
CA VAL A 227 6.92 8.58 1.67
C VAL A 227 7.95 7.45 1.46
N VAL A 228 8.10 6.92 0.24
CA VAL A 228 9.13 5.92 -0.09
C VAL A 228 10.51 6.56 -0.16
N LYS A 229 10.59 7.79 -0.70
CA LYS A 229 11.82 8.58 -0.75
C LYS A 229 12.29 8.95 0.66
N ASP A 230 11.37 9.38 1.52
CA ASP A 230 11.67 9.70 2.92
C ASP A 230 12.16 8.46 3.69
N ALA A 231 11.57 7.30 3.43
CA ALA A 231 12.02 6.02 3.98
C ALA A 231 13.44 5.68 3.51
N TYR A 232 13.73 5.79 2.21
CA TYR A 232 15.08 5.56 1.71
C TYR A 232 16.12 6.46 2.38
N GLN A 233 15.85 7.77 2.46
CA GLN A 233 16.76 8.73 3.08
C GLN A 233 17.02 8.36 4.55
N THR A 234 15.93 8.26 5.33
CA THR A 234 16.03 8.10 6.79
C THR A 234 16.57 6.73 7.20
N LEU A 235 16.16 5.68 6.49
CA LEU A 235 16.43 4.30 6.91
C LEU A 235 17.73 3.75 6.34
N ILE A 236 18.09 4.15 5.12
CA ILE A 236 19.19 3.53 4.38
C ILE A 236 20.39 4.45 4.37
N LEU A 237 20.23 5.66 3.86
CA LEU A 237 21.34 6.62 3.76
C LEU A 237 21.81 7.06 5.14
N ASP A 238 20.87 7.28 6.05
CA ASP A 238 21.18 7.79 7.39
C ASP A 238 21.19 6.71 8.48
N GLY A 239 20.54 5.56 8.22
CA GLY A 239 20.12 4.63 9.28
C GLY A 239 20.80 3.26 9.32
N TYR A 240 21.25 2.71 8.19
CA TYR A 240 21.87 1.37 8.19
C TYR A 240 23.39 1.46 8.29
N ASN A 241 23.94 0.92 9.39
CA ASN A 241 25.38 0.81 9.60
C ASN A 241 25.75 -0.63 9.98
N LEU A 242 26.51 -1.32 9.11
CA LEU A 242 26.86 -2.73 9.32
C LEU A 242 27.72 -2.96 10.58
N THR A 243 28.54 -2.00 11.02
CA THR A 243 29.33 -2.16 12.26
C THR A 243 28.51 -2.02 13.53
N GLU A 244 27.34 -1.40 13.42
CA GLU A 244 26.37 -1.26 14.51
C GLU A 244 25.21 -2.27 14.40
N SER A 245 25.20 -3.06 13.33
CA SER A 245 24.20 -4.10 13.14
C SER A 245 24.31 -5.16 14.24
N THR A 246 23.19 -5.78 14.57
CA THR A 246 23.09 -6.81 15.60
C THR A 246 23.05 -8.18 14.94
N PRO A 247 24.16 -8.95 14.94
CA PRO A 247 24.15 -10.32 14.46
C PRO A 247 23.17 -11.19 15.25
N SER A 248 22.59 -12.18 14.57
CA SER A 248 21.65 -13.12 15.16
C SER A 248 21.72 -14.45 14.44
N SER A 249 21.30 -15.53 15.09
CA SER A 249 20.87 -16.75 14.39
C SER A 249 19.39 -16.68 14.01
N ILE A 250 18.95 -17.58 13.13
CA ILE A 250 17.53 -17.78 12.86
C ILE A 250 16.75 -18.22 14.11
N ASP A 251 17.35 -19.02 15.00
CA ASP A 251 16.70 -19.49 16.24
C ASP A 251 16.47 -18.34 17.23
N GLU A 252 17.44 -17.43 17.35
CA GLU A 252 17.30 -16.24 18.18
C GLU A 252 16.24 -15.28 17.62
N PHE A 253 16.20 -15.13 16.29
CA PHE A 253 15.22 -14.29 15.62
C PHE A 253 13.80 -14.86 15.71
N MET A 254 13.67 -16.20 15.60
CA MET A 254 12.44 -16.93 15.86
C MET A 254 11.99 -16.78 17.33
N SER A 255 12.91 -16.94 18.28
CA SER A 255 12.64 -16.76 19.70
C SER A 255 12.19 -15.32 20.03
N SER A 256 12.69 -14.30 19.31
CA SER A 256 12.19 -12.94 19.47
C SER A 256 10.77 -12.74 18.92
N ALA A 257 10.38 -13.53 17.92
CA ALA A 257 8.99 -13.55 17.45
C ALA A 257 8.06 -14.20 18.49
N ASP A 258 8.46 -15.31 19.13
CA ASP A 258 7.70 -15.92 20.23
C ASP A 258 7.49 -14.94 21.38
N LYS A 259 8.56 -14.28 21.85
CA LYS A 259 8.47 -13.26 22.90
C LYS A 259 7.57 -12.08 22.50
N SER A 260 7.52 -11.74 21.21
CA SER A 260 6.65 -10.68 20.71
C SER A 260 5.17 -11.12 20.69
N ILE A 261 4.90 -12.39 20.40
CA ILE A 261 3.56 -12.99 20.47
C ILE A 261 3.08 -13.01 21.93
N GLU A 262 3.90 -13.51 22.85
CA GLU A 262 3.64 -13.54 24.29
C GLU A 262 3.34 -12.13 24.81
N PHE A 263 4.21 -11.16 24.50
CA PHE A 263 4.02 -9.77 24.88
C PHE A 263 2.67 -9.21 24.43
N VAL A 264 2.28 -9.44 23.17
CA VAL A 264 0.98 -8.99 22.67
C VAL A 264 -0.14 -9.71 23.44
N ASN A 265 -0.09 -11.03 23.57
CA ASN A 265 -1.12 -11.80 24.25
C ASN A 265 -1.33 -11.37 25.72
N ASP A 266 -0.26 -11.07 26.44
CA ASP A 266 -0.29 -10.67 27.85
C ASP A 266 -0.86 -9.27 28.07
N ASN A 267 -0.72 -8.38 27.08
CA ASN A 267 -1.12 -6.98 27.19
C ASN A 267 -2.40 -6.64 26.42
N LEU A 268 -2.90 -7.55 25.57
CA LEU A 268 -4.04 -7.27 24.69
C LEU A 268 -5.39 -7.38 25.42
N ASP A 269 -6.15 -6.29 25.43
CA ASP A 269 -7.54 -6.29 25.87
C ASP A 269 -8.43 -6.94 24.81
N TRP A 270 -8.66 -8.24 24.98
CA TRP A 270 -9.53 -9.01 24.11
C TRP A 270 -10.99 -8.56 24.09
N SER A 271 -11.47 -7.86 25.13
CA SER A 271 -12.82 -7.30 25.13
C SER A 271 -12.92 -6.11 24.17
N GLU A 272 -11.90 -5.25 24.16
CA GLU A 272 -11.81 -4.16 23.18
C GLU A 272 -11.59 -4.71 21.76
N VAL A 273 -10.79 -5.77 21.57
CA VAL A 273 -10.69 -6.45 20.26
C VAL A 273 -12.07 -6.91 19.79
N ALA A 274 -12.85 -7.54 20.66
CA ALA A 274 -14.20 -8.01 20.33
C ALA A 274 -15.10 -6.85 19.88
N LYS A 275 -15.07 -5.72 20.60
CA LYS A 275 -15.82 -4.50 20.25
C LYS A 275 -15.37 -3.91 18.91
N LEU A 276 -14.07 -3.71 18.73
CA LEU A 276 -13.49 -3.15 17.49
C LEU A 276 -13.79 -4.03 16.26
N LYS A 277 -13.88 -5.35 16.46
CA LYS A 277 -14.12 -6.32 15.39
C LYS A 277 -15.57 -6.79 15.33
N GLY A 278 -16.47 -6.29 16.18
CA GLY A 278 -17.88 -6.68 16.23
C GLY A 278 -18.11 -8.17 16.51
N LEU A 279 -17.28 -8.80 17.35
CA LEU A 279 -17.35 -10.22 17.66
C LEU A 279 -18.29 -10.48 18.85
N ASN A 280 -19.16 -11.48 18.72
CA ASN A 280 -19.86 -12.04 19.88
C ASN A 280 -18.96 -12.98 20.70
N ALA A 281 -19.46 -13.49 21.83
CA ALA A 281 -18.68 -14.34 22.74
C ALA A 281 -18.12 -15.62 22.08
N ARG A 282 -18.90 -16.26 21.20
CA ARG A 282 -18.48 -17.47 20.49
C ARG A 282 -17.38 -17.15 19.48
N GLU A 283 -17.57 -16.08 18.70
CA GLU A 283 -16.60 -15.61 17.70
C GLU A 283 -15.29 -15.14 18.35
N LEU A 284 -15.36 -14.46 19.49
CA LEU A 284 -14.19 -14.09 20.27
C LEU A 284 -13.43 -15.32 20.78
N ALA A 285 -14.13 -16.31 21.32
CA ALA A 285 -13.52 -17.55 21.78
C ALA A 285 -12.84 -18.32 20.64
N LEU A 286 -13.49 -18.39 19.47
CA LEU A 286 -12.92 -19.01 18.28
C LEU A 286 -11.70 -18.24 17.76
N THR A 287 -11.78 -16.91 17.69
CA THR A 287 -10.65 -16.06 17.29
C THR A 287 -9.45 -16.30 18.21
N LYS A 288 -9.65 -16.29 19.53
CA LYS A 288 -8.61 -16.62 20.53
C LYS A 288 -8.04 -18.02 20.32
N LYS A 289 -8.89 -19.02 20.07
CA LYS A 289 -8.45 -20.39 19.82
C LYS A 289 -7.51 -20.44 18.62
N LEU A 290 -7.88 -19.80 17.50
CA LEU A 290 -7.11 -19.82 16.26
C LEU A 290 -5.81 -19.02 16.35
N VAL A 291 -5.82 -17.84 16.98
CA VAL A 291 -4.59 -17.01 17.06
C VAL A 291 -3.56 -17.62 18.01
N LYS A 292 -3.99 -18.34 19.05
CA LYS A 292 -3.10 -19.05 19.99
C LYS A 292 -2.30 -20.18 19.36
N THR A 293 -2.64 -20.59 18.14
CA THR A 293 -1.89 -21.62 17.43
C THR A 293 -0.72 -21.05 16.65
N ILE A 294 -0.59 -19.71 16.58
CA ILE A 294 0.48 -19.04 15.87
C ILE A 294 1.67 -18.93 16.81
N ASP A 295 2.81 -19.46 16.38
CA ASP A 295 4.08 -19.36 17.10
C ASP A 295 5.15 -18.62 16.28
N GLY A 296 6.37 -18.55 16.82
CA GLY A 296 7.54 -17.96 16.18
C GLY A 296 7.90 -18.64 14.86
N LYS A 297 7.67 -19.96 14.72
CA LYS A 297 7.92 -20.69 13.46
C LYS A 297 6.93 -20.29 12.39
N ASP A 298 5.67 -20.09 12.72
CA ASP A 298 4.66 -19.58 11.78
C ASP A 298 5.03 -18.18 11.28
N LEU A 299 5.44 -17.29 12.20
CA LEU A 299 5.90 -15.96 11.84
C LEU A 299 7.20 -16.01 11.02
N MET A 300 8.15 -16.91 11.31
CA MET A 300 9.36 -17.05 10.49
C MET A 300 9.07 -17.64 9.12
N SER A 301 8.19 -18.63 9.03
CA SER A 301 7.72 -19.18 7.76
C SER A 301 7.10 -18.09 6.88
N TYR A 302 6.29 -17.22 7.51
CA TYR A 302 5.70 -16.06 6.86
C TYR A 302 6.77 -15.03 6.43
N CYS A 303 7.72 -14.68 7.30
CA CYS A 303 8.87 -13.82 6.95
C CYS A 303 9.61 -14.34 5.71
N LEU A 304 10.05 -15.60 5.73
CA LEU A 304 10.70 -16.26 4.59
C LEU A 304 9.84 -16.27 3.33
N THR A 305 8.51 -16.32 3.48
CA THR A 305 7.57 -16.27 2.37
C THR A 305 7.53 -14.90 1.71
N GLU A 306 7.82 -13.82 2.43
CA GLU A 306 7.86 -12.48 1.86
C GLU A 306 9.23 -12.15 1.26
N ILE A 307 10.33 -12.49 1.94
CA ILE A 307 11.67 -12.01 1.54
C ILE A 307 12.52 -12.99 0.75
N MET A 308 12.21 -14.30 0.72
CA MET A 308 13.02 -15.25 -0.05
C MET A 308 12.39 -15.55 -1.40
N PRO A 309 13.08 -15.64 -2.55
CA PRO A 309 12.42 -15.76 -3.85
C PRO A 309 11.90 -17.17 -4.20
N THR A 310 12.37 -18.23 -3.52
CA THR A 310 12.13 -19.63 -3.96
C THR A 310 11.16 -20.38 -3.05
N ALA A 311 10.72 -21.56 -3.51
CA ALA A 311 9.97 -22.51 -2.69
C ALA A 311 10.87 -23.57 -2.02
N ASP A 312 12.20 -23.47 -2.13
CA ASP A 312 13.13 -24.36 -1.42
C ASP A 312 13.29 -23.87 0.01
N GLY A 313 12.54 -24.48 0.94
CA GLY A 313 12.52 -24.06 2.33
C GLY A 313 13.87 -24.16 3.03
N LYS A 314 14.70 -25.17 2.69
CA LYS A 314 16.03 -25.32 3.30
C LYS A 314 16.96 -24.19 2.84
N LEU A 315 16.94 -23.89 1.54
CA LEU A 315 17.71 -22.77 1.00
C LEU A 315 17.24 -21.42 1.57
N ASN A 316 15.92 -21.23 1.71
CA ASN A 316 15.35 -20.02 2.29
C ASN A 316 15.80 -19.82 3.75
N VAL A 317 15.74 -20.88 4.57
CA VAL A 317 16.22 -20.88 5.97
C VAL A 317 17.71 -20.58 6.04
N ALA A 318 18.52 -21.28 5.24
CA ALA A 318 19.97 -21.06 5.20
C ALA A 318 20.32 -19.61 4.80
N MET A 319 19.63 -19.05 3.80
CA MET A 319 19.85 -17.66 3.39
C MET A 319 19.49 -16.67 4.50
N LEU A 320 18.36 -16.87 5.19
CA LEU A 320 17.97 -15.97 6.27
C LEU A 320 18.99 -16.02 7.41
N ASP A 321 19.39 -17.22 7.82
CA ASP A 321 20.39 -17.41 8.88
C ASP A 321 21.76 -16.78 8.49
N PHE A 322 22.19 -16.95 7.24
CA PHE A 322 23.39 -16.30 6.72
C PHE A 322 23.30 -14.77 6.79
N LEU A 323 22.19 -14.19 6.36
CA LEU A 323 21.99 -12.73 6.42
C LEU A 323 21.92 -12.22 7.86
N LEU A 324 21.21 -12.92 8.76
CA LEU A 324 21.13 -12.56 10.17
C LEU A 324 22.50 -12.58 10.86
N LYS A 325 23.34 -13.58 10.55
CA LYS A 325 24.67 -13.72 11.15
C LYS A 325 25.68 -12.71 10.62
N ASN A 326 25.57 -12.31 9.35
CA ASN A 326 26.61 -11.54 8.67
C ASN A 326 26.21 -10.09 8.34
N ALA A 327 24.92 -9.81 8.16
CA ALA A 327 24.38 -8.48 7.87
C ALA A 327 23.54 -7.90 9.04
N GLY A 328 23.20 -8.73 10.03
CA GLY A 328 22.42 -8.34 11.20
C GLY A 328 20.91 -8.26 10.96
N LYS A 329 20.15 -8.12 12.04
CA LYS A 329 18.69 -8.01 12.03
C LYS A 329 18.22 -6.79 11.24
N GLU A 330 18.95 -5.70 11.37
CA GLU A 330 18.67 -4.41 10.74
C GLU A 330 18.67 -4.53 9.21
N PHE A 331 19.52 -5.37 8.62
CA PHE A 331 19.46 -5.63 7.18
C PHE A 331 18.11 -6.24 6.78
N ILE A 332 17.63 -7.25 7.53
CA ILE A 332 16.34 -7.91 7.28
C ILE A 332 15.16 -6.94 7.47
N GLU A 333 15.23 -6.10 8.50
CA GLU A 333 14.26 -5.04 8.79
C GLU A 333 14.14 -3.99 7.69
N LEU A 334 15.15 -3.91 6.81
CA LEU A 334 15.25 -2.89 5.77
C LEU A 334 15.09 -3.42 4.35
N ILE A 335 14.93 -4.74 4.14
CA ILE A 335 14.73 -5.32 2.80
C ILE A 335 13.47 -4.71 2.16
N PRO A 336 13.56 -4.02 1.01
CA PRO A 336 12.39 -3.42 0.37
C PRO A 336 11.61 -4.41 -0.51
N ALA A 337 10.30 -4.20 -0.65
CA ALA A 337 9.48 -4.99 -1.58
C ALA A 337 9.73 -4.46 -2.99
N LEU A 338 10.52 -5.18 -3.78
CA LEU A 338 10.84 -4.75 -5.13
C LEU A 338 9.67 -4.88 -6.11
N GLY A 339 8.52 -5.41 -5.71
CA GLY A 339 7.39 -5.73 -6.60
C GLY A 339 6.31 -4.65 -6.68
N ASP A 340 6.32 -3.67 -5.78
CA ASP A 340 5.25 -2.67 -5.65
C ASP A 340 5.79 -1.23 -5.54
N ALA A 341 4.87 -0.26 -5.56
CA ALA A 341 5.16 1.16 -5.40
C ALA A 341 4.97 1.69 -3.96
N TYR A 342 4.45 0.87 -3.04
CA TYR A 342 4.13 1.31 -1.68
C TYR A 342 5.37 1.38 -0.79
N THR A 343 5.26 2.00 0.37
CA THR A 343 6.29 1.92 1.43
C THR A 343 6.24 0.56 2.12
N SER A 344 6.59 -0.49 1.39
CA SER A 344 6.67 -1.87 1.85
C SER A 344 8.11 -2.35 1.92
N PHE A 345 8.49 -2.80 3.11
CA PHE A 345 9.82 -3.29 3.45
C PHE A 345 9.80 -4.11 4.76
N GLY A 346 10.93 -4.70 5.11
CA GLY A 346 11.16 -5.46 6.33
C GLY A 346 10.77 -6.94 6.24
N PRO A 347 10.87 -7.70 7.34
CA PRO A 347 10.69 -9.17 7.33
C PRO A 347 9.32 -9.62 6.78
N TYR A 348 8.29 -8.79 6.95
CA TYR A 348 6.91 -9.11 6.54
C TYR A 348 6.40 -8.23 5.39
N GLN A 349 7.28 -7.43 4.78
CA GLN A 349 6.98 -6.59 3.60
C GLN A 349 5.68 -5.77 3.74
N PHE A 350 5.42 -5.22 4.92
CA PHE A 350 4.15 -4.57 5.21
C PHE A 350 3.92 -3.32 4.37
N THR A 351 2.75 -3.20 3.76
CA THR A 351 2.30 -1.95 3.15
C THR A 351 1.60 -1.05 4.18
N SER A 352 1.33 0.20 3.81
CA SER A 352 0.48 1.09 4.61
C SER A 352 -0.97 0.61 4.76
N LEU A 353 -1.41 -0.45 4.08
CA LEU A 353 -2.71 -1.08 4.30
C LEU A 353 -2.66 -2.14 5.42
N ALA A 354 -1.47 -2.70 5.68
CA ALA A 354 -1.25 -3.64 6.76
C ALA A 354 -0.98 -2.94 8.10
N LEU A 355 -0.47 -1.70 8.07
CA LEU A 355 -0.25 -0.88 9.26
C LEU A 355 -0.37 0.61 8.92
N ARG A 356 -1.47 1.23 9.37
CA ARG A 356 -1.69 2.68 9.30
C ARG A 356 -2.57 3.12 10.44
N ASP A 357 -2.11 4.13 11.17
CA ASP A 357 -2.86 4.81 12.22
C ASP A 357 -2.86 6.32 11.93
N LEU A 358 -3.95 6.78 11.32
CA LEU A 358 -4.27 8.19 11.14
C LEU A 358 -5.52 8.54 11.94
N PRO A 359 -5.75 9.81 12.31
CA PRO A 359 -6.89 10.20 13.14
C PRO A 359 -8.25 9.69 12.66
N LYS A 360 -8.44 9.58 11.34
CA LYS A 360 -9.69 9.12 10.70
C LYS A 360 -9.61 7.70 10.12
N GLU A 361 -8.42 7.12 10.01
CA GLU A 361 -8.22 5.86 9.28
C GLU A 361 -7.28 4.94 10.05
N LYS A 362 -7.76 3.74 10.36
CA LYS A 362 -6.95 2.69 10.98
C LYS A 362 -7.10 1.40 10.20
N TYR A 363 -5.97 0.84 9.77
CA TYR A 363 -5.95 -0.40 8.98
C TYR A 363 -5.03 -1.46 9.55
N GLY A 364 -5.37 -2.71 9.27
CA GLY A 364 -4.57 -3.88 9.59
C GLY A 364 -4.21 -3.99 11.08
N ALA A 365 -2.91 -4.09 11.39
CA ALA A 365 -2.40 -4.21 12.74
C ALA A 365 -2.80 -3.02 13.63
N SER A 366 -2.94 -1.81 13.07
CA SER A 366 -3.34 -0.63 13.84
C SER A 366 -4.73 -0.75 14.44
N VAL A 367 -5.61 -1.58 13.87
CA VAL A 367 -6.93 -1.84 14.44
C VAL A 367 -6.78 -2.55 15.78
N VAL A 368 -6.02 -3.65 15.82
CA VAL A 368 -5.79 -4.44 17.04
C VAL A 368 -4.87 -3.71 18.03
N ASN A 369 -3.92 -2.92 17.54
CA ASN A 369 -3.04 -2.09 18.37
C ASN A 369 -3.81 -1.13 19.29
N GLN A 370 -5.04 -0.73 18.93
CA GLN A 370 -5.89 0.09 19.81
C GLN A 370 -6.27 -0.58 21.12
N ALA A 371 -6.28 -1.91 21.15
CA ALA A 371 -6.61 -2.72 22.33
C ALA A 371 -5.38 -2.99 23.22
N LEU A 372 -4.21 -2.42 22.92
CA LEU A 372 -3.06 -2.42 23.82
C LEU A 372 -3.04 -1.14 24.69
N PRO A 373 -2.48 -1.21 25.91
CA PRO A 373 -2.14 -0.03 26.70
C PRO A 373 -1.26 0.94 25.91
N ASN A 374 -1.41 2.25 26.14
CA ASN A 374 -0.73 3.27 25.34
C ASN A 374 0.80 3.14 25.33
N ASP A 375 1.42 2.72 26.44
CA ASP A 375 2.87 2.50 26.57
C ASP A 375 3.35 1.19 25.93
N LYS A 376 2.42 0.32 25.52
CA LYS A 376 2.70 -0.99 24.88
C LYS A 376 2.40 -1.00 23.38
N LYS A 377 1.80 0.07 22.85
CA LYS A 377 1.45 0.19 21.43
C LYS A 377 2.71 0.22 20.56
N ILE A 378 2.63 -0.45 19.42
CA ILE A 378 3.63 -0.26 18.36
C ILE A 378 3.37 1.05 17.62
N PRO A 379 4.38 1.60 16.91
CA PRO A 379 4.17 2.72 16.00
C PRO A 379 3.12 2.40 14.92
N GLY A 380 2.24 3.35 14.64
CA GLY A 380 1.16 3.19 13.65
C GLY A 380 1.57 3.37 12.18
N SER A 381 2.86 3.29 11.86
CA SER A 381 3.39 3.44 10.50
C SER A 381 4.52 2.46 10.25
N VAL A 382 4.49 1.81 9.09
CA VAL A 382 5.53 0.86 8.65
C VAL A 382 6.93 1.48 8.74
N MET A 383 7.08 2.75 8.35
CA MET A 383 8.37 3.47 8.40
C MET A 383 9.00 3.54 9.78
N LYS A 384 8.19 3.43 10.84
CA LYS A 384 8.61 3.59 12.22
C LYS A 384 8.81 2.26 12.95
N LEU A 385 8.48 1.14 12.32
CA LEU A 385 8.73 -0.18 12.91
C LEU A 385 10.23 -0.45 13.02
N ARG A 386 10.67 -0.94 14.18
CA ARG A 386 12.05 -1.36 14.45
C ARG A 386 12.05 -2.61 15.33
N GLY A 387 13.04 -3.48 15.15
CA GLY A 387 13.22 -4.67 15.98
C GLY A 387 11.93 -5.49 16.12
N ASN A 388 11.60 -5.81 17.37
CA ASN A 388 10.44 -6.63 17.72
C ASN A 388 9.09 -6.03 17.30
N ASP A 389 9.00 -4.73 16.97
CA ASP A 389 7.74 -4.15 16.52
C ASP A 389 7.28 -4.75 15.18
N HIS A 390 8.21 -5.23 14.35
CA HIS A 390 7.87 -5.98 13.14
C HIS A 390 7.10 -7.27 13.46
N HIS A 391 7.56 -8.04 14.45
CA HIS A 391 6.91 -9.29 14.87
C HIS A 391 5.55 -9.02 15.54
N LYS A 392 5.49 -8.02 16.42
CA LYS A 392 4.22 -7.59 17.05
C LYS A 392 3.20 -7.14 16.00
N ALA A 393 3.63 -6.36 15.00
CA ALA A 393 2.78 -5.95 13.89
C ALA A 393 2.30 -7.14 13.06
N ALA A 394 3.18 -8.11 12.74
CA ALA A 394 2.83 -9.37 12.07
C ALA A 394 1.73 -10.13 12.81
N TYR A 395 1.92 -10.33 14.11
CA TYR A 395 0.97 -11.05 14.92
C TYR A 395 -0.36 -10.31 15.07
N MET A 396 -0.35 -8.99 15.33
CA MET A 396 -1.58 -8.19 15.40
C MET A 396 -2.32 -8.11 14.05
N PHE A 397 -1.59 -8.10 12.93
CA PHE A 397 -2.22 -8.17 11.61
C PHE A 397 -2.88 -9.52 11.37
N ALA A 398 -2.26 -10.61 11.83
CA ALA A 398 -2.85 -11.94 11.80
C ALA A 398 -4.13 -12.00 12.64
N ILE A 399 -4.13 -11.46 13.86
CA ILE A 399 -5.33 -11.32 14.71
C ILE A 399 -6.42 -10.54 13.96
N ASN A 400 -6.10 -9.40 13.35
CA ASN A 400 -7.06 -8.60 12.60
C ASN A 400 -7.72 -9.38 11.46
N ASN A 401 -6.93 -10.14 10.71
CA ASN A 401 -7.40 -10.93 9.56
C ASN A 401 -8.22 -12.16 10.01
N ILE A 402 -7.79 -12.86 11.05
CA ILE A 402 -8.52 -14.01 11.61
C ILE A 402 -9.84 -13.56 12.22
N ALA A 403 -9.85 -12.48 13.02
CA ALA A 403 -11.09 -11.90 13.54
C ALA A 403 -12.04 -11.46 12.41
N GLY A 404 -11.49 -10.89 11.34
CA GLY A 404 -12.27 -10.54 10.14
C GLY A 404 -12.89 -11.75 9.44
N LEU A 405 -12.15 -12.86 9.33
CA LEU A 405 -12.67 -14.13 8.81
C LEU A 405 -13.80 -14.66 9.70
N VAL A 406 -13.56 -14.73 11.01
CA VAL A 406 -14.52 -15.27 11.98
C VAL A 406 -15.84 -14.47 11.96
N ASN A 407 -15.78 -13.13 12.04
CA ASN A 407 -16.98 -12.28 11.95
C ASN A 407 -17.72 -12.47 10.62
N SER A 408 -16.99 -12.66 9.52
CA SER A 408 -17.61 -12.82 8.21
C SER A 408 -18.29 -14.17 8.00
N CYS A 409 -18.01 -15.17 8.84
CA CYS A 409 -18.53 -16.53 8.66
C CYS A 409 -20.01 -16.66 9.05
N ASN A 410 -20.77 -17.42 8.27
CA ASN A 410 -22.11 -17.86 8.69
C ASN A 410 -22.04 -19.04 9.69
N LYS A 411 -23.18 -19.45 10.24
CA LYS A 411 -23.27 -20.55 11.23
C LYS A 411 -22.60 -21.85 10.75
N SER A 412 -22.76 -22.22 9.48
CA SER A 412 -22.18 -23.45 8.92
C SER A 412 -20.68 -23.33 8.72
N GLU A 413 -20.21 -22.17 8.26
CA GLU A 413 -18.79 -21.86 8.10
C GLU A 413 -18.07 -21.85 9.45
N LEU A 414 -18.67 -21.25 10.48
CA LEU A 414 -18.13 -21.25 11.86
C LEU A 414 -17.94 -22.66 12.41
N VAL A 415 -18.92 -23.55 12.20
CA VAL A 415 -18.81 -24.96 12.64
C VAL A 415 -17.63 -25.67 11.99
N GLN A 416 -17.31 -25.37 10.73
CA GLN A 416 -16.14 -25.94 10.06
C GLN A 416 -14.84 -25.33 10.55
N LEU A 417 -14.85 -24.01 10.78
CA LEU A 417 -13.69 -23.29 11.30
C LEU A 417 -13.31 -23.77 12.70
N GLU A 418 -14.29 -24.11 13.54
CA GLU A 418 -14.09 -24.69 14.88
C GLU A 418 -13.38 -26.05 14.86
N LYS A 419 -13.52 -26.80 13.75
CA LYS A 419 -12.93 -28.13 13.54
C LYS A 419 -11.51 -28.09 12.95
N ILE A 420 -10.99 -26.93 12.58
CA ILE A 420 -9.61 -26.83 12.10
C ILE A 420 -8.68 -27.15 13.27
N GLU A 421 -8.11 -28.34 13.23
CA GLU A 421 -7.05 -28.79 14.13
C GLU A 421 -5.67 -28.66 13.48
N ASN A 422 -5.61 -28.60 12.14
CA ASN A 422 -4.36 -28.48 11.40
C ASN A 422 -3.94 -27.01 11.29
N TYR A 423 -2.95 -26.64 12.09
CA TYR A 423 -2.42 -25.28 12.22
C TYR A 423 -1.80 -24.75 10.92
N ASP A 424 -1.33 -25.63 10.02
CA ASP A 424 -0.83 -25.24 8.69
C ASP A 424 -1.89 -24.44 7.91
N GLU A 425 -3.18 -24.74 8.09
CA GLU A 425 -4.26 -24.07 7.36
C GLU A 425 -4.43 -22.61 7.79
N ILE A 426 -4.16 -22.30 9.07
CA ILE A 426 -4.17 -20.93 9.59
C ILE A 426 -2.96 -20.15 9.07
N ALA A 427 -1.77 -20.74 9.08
CA ALA A 427 -0.58 -20.12 8.50
C ALA A 427 -0.76 -19.81 7.00
N HIS A 428 -1.38 -20.73 6.24
CA HIS A 428 -1.71 -20.49 4.83
C HIS A 428 -2.73 -19.36 4.65
N PHE A 429 -3.76 -19.29 5.51
CA PHE A 429 -4.71 -18.19 5.50
C PHE A 429 -4.04 -16.86 5.82
N MET A 430 -3.15 -16.80 6.81
CA MET A 430 -2.39 -15.59 7.16
C MET A 430 -1.60 -15.06 5.96
N ALA A 431 -0.85 -15.94 5.28
CA ALA A 431 -0.08 -15.55 4.10
C ALA A 431 -0.99 -15.03 2.96
N ALA A 432 -2.13 -15.70 2.71
CA ALA A 432 -3.08 -15.27 1.68
C ALA A 432 -3.76 -13.94 2.03
N ALA A 433 -4.19 -13.79 3.29
CA ALA A 433 -4.85 -12.60 3.79
C ALA A 433 -3.88 -11.42 3.91
N HIS A 434 -2.58 -11.66 4.05
CA HIS A 434 -1.60 -10.58 4.02
C HIS A 434 -1.56 -9.89 2.66
N HIS A 435 -1.43 -10.67 1.59
CA HIS A 435 -1.36 -10.13 0.24
C HIS A 435 -2.68 -9.50 -0.23
N ALA A 436 -3.81 -10.16 0.06
CA ALA A 436 -5.12 -9.71 -0.39
C ALA A 436 -6.24 -10.08 0.62
N PRO A 437 -6.44 -9.30 1.70
CA PRO A 437 -7.33 -9.66 2.81
C PRO A 437 -8.75 -10.02 2.38
N GLY A 438 -9.37 -9.20 1.51
CA GLY A 438 -10.73 -9.43 1.03
C GLY A 438 -10.88 -10.71 0.22
N ASN A 439 -9.90 -11.01 -0.65
CA ASN A 439 -9.86 -12.26 -1.39
C ASN A 439 -9.58 -13.46 -0.47
N GLY A 440 -8.65 -13.31 0.49
CA GLY A 440 -8.34 -14.32 1.49
C GLY A 440 -9.59 -14.75 2.26
N ILE A 441 -10.35 -13.80 2.81
CA ILE A 441 -11.60 -14.07 3.53
C ILE A 441 -12.63 -14.72 2.62
N LYS A 442 -12.87 -14.16 1.42
CA LYS A 442 -13.82 -14.71 0.45
C LYS A 442 -13.53 -16.17 0.13
N TYR A 443 -12.27 -16.51 -0.15
CA TYR A 443 -11.87 -17.86 -0.52
C TYR A 443 -11.83 -18.83 0.66
N ALA A 444 -11.42 -18.38 1.85
CA ALA A 444 -11.47 -19.19 3.07
C ALA A 444 -12.91 -19.57 3.42
N ARG A 445 -13.86 -18.62 3.37
CA ARG A 445 -15.28 -18.89 3.60
C ARG A 445 -15.87 -19.88 2.60
N ALA A 446 -15.56 -19.70 1.33
CA ALA A 446 -16.00 -20.62 0.28
C ALA A 446 -15.48 -22.05 0.51
N TRP A 447 -14.23 -22.19 0.98
CA TRP A 447 -13.66 -23.47 1.36
C TRP A 447 -14.36 -24.09 2.58
N LEU A 448 -14.57 -23.31 3.65
CA LEU A 448 -15.28 -23.75 4.86
C LEU A 448 -16.69 -24.22 4.53
N TYR A 449 -17.45 -23.43 3.77
CA TYR A 449 -18.81 -23.80 3.38
C TYR A 449 -18.85 -25.09 2.55
N ASN A 450 -17.87 -25.30 1.68
CA ASN A 450 -17.79 -26.54 0.91
C ASN A 450 -17.49 -27.76 1.79
N ASN A 451 -16.61 -27.63 2.79
CA ASN A 451 -16.35 -28.73 3.75
C ASN A 451 -17.63 -29.12 4.49
N TYR A 452 -18.43 -28.12 4.91
CA TYR A 452 -19.74 -28.37 5.51
C TYR A 452 -20.68 -29.16 4.59
N LEU A 453 -20.76 -28.78 3.31
CA LEU A 453 -21.61 -29.47 2.35
C LEU A 453 -21.16 -30.92 2.10
N LEU A 454 -19.84 -31.16 2.04
CA LEU A 454 -19.26 -32.49 1.88
C LEU A 454 -19.60 -33.39 3.07
N GLU A 455 -19.45 -32.91 4.30
CA GLU A 455 -19.80 -33.67 5.51
C GLU A 455 -21.29 -34.02 5.58
N LYS A 456 -22.17 -33.15 5.05
CA LYS A 456 -23.61 -33.41 4.99
C LYS A 456 -24.02 -34.33 3.84
N GLY A 457 -23.07 -34.86 3.06
CA GLY A 457 -23.37 -35.68 1.88
C GLY A 457 -24.20 -34.93 0.84
N SER A 458 -24.10 -33.60 0.79
CA SER A 458 -24.94 -32.80 -0.10
C SER A 458 -24.61 -33.10 -1.57
N PRO A 459 -25.61 -33.33 -2.44
CA PRO A 459 -25.37 -33.47 -3.89
C PRO A 459 -24.78 -32.20 -4.51
N LYS A 460 -24.93 -31.05 -3.83
CA LYS A 460 -24.30 -29.78 -4.23
C LYS A 460 -22.79 -29.77 -3.98
N ALA A 461 -22.25 -30.73 -3.22
CA ALA A 461 -20.83 -30.93 -2.97
C ALA A 461 -20.17 -31.81 -4.05
N ASP A 462 -20.27 -31.44 -5.31
CA ASP A 462 -19.70 -32.20 -6.43
C ASP A 462 -18.15 -32.11 -6.49
N LYS A 463 -17.50 -33.02 -7.24
CA LYS A 463 -16.08 -32.97 -7.68
C LYS A 463 -15.63 -31.59 -8.15
N LYS A 464 -16.51 -30.78 -8.78
CA LYS A 464 -16.22 -29.37 -9.12
C LYS A 464 -15.93 -28.51 -7.89
N ASN A 465 -16.57 -28.77 -6.76
CA ASN A 465 -16.29 -28.05 -5.52
C ASN A 465 -15.00 -28.50 -4.83
N LYS A 466 -14.57 -29.75 -4.95
CA LYS A 466 -13.20 -30.14 -4.52
C LYS A 466 -12.13 -29.41 -5.32
N LYS A 467 -12.34 -29.26 -6.64
CA LYS A 467 -11.46 -28.43 -7.48
C LYS A 467 -11.54 -26.94 -7.12
N PHE A 468 -12.72 -26.41 -6.81
CA PHE A 468 -12.89 -25.01 -6.37
C PHE A 468 -12.27 -24.77 -4.99
N ALA A 469 -12.42 -25.68 -4.03
CA ALA A 469 -11.73 -25.63 -2.74
C ALA A 469 -10.20 -25.71 -2.92
N ASN A 470 -9.72 -26.60 -3.79
CA ASN A 470 -8.30 -26.66 -4.15
C ASN A 470 -7.83 -25.42 -4.93
N TYR A 471 -8.69 -24.78 -5.71
CA TYR A 471 -8.44 -23.54 -6.42
C TYR A 471 -8.47 -22.33 -5.49
N CYS A 472 -9.35 -22.28 -4.49
CA CYS A 472 -9.37 -21.26 -3.44
C CYS A 472 -8.15 -21.42 -2.53
N ARG A 473 -7.80 -22.66 -2.19
CA ARG A 473 -6.53 -23.05 -1.55
C ARG A 473 -5.31 -22.76 -2.43
N GLY A 474 -5.50 -22.71 -3.76
CA GLY A 474 -4.46 -22.69 -4.77
C GLY A 474 -4.30 -21.43 -5.61
N ARG A 475 -5.20 -20.44 -5.48
CA ARG A 475 -5.01 -19.07 -5.97
C ARG A 475 -3.77 -18.41 -5.36
N PHE A 476 -3.26 -19.03 -4.31
CA PHE A 476 -2.02 -18.72 -3.63
C PHE A 476 -1.06 -19.92 -3.62
N VAL A 477 -1.20 -20.92 -4.52
CA VAL A 477 -0.41 -22.19 -4.52
C VAL A 477 1.06 -21.90 -4.33
N ASN A 478 1.60 -20.90 -5.02
CA ASN A 478 3.02 -20.61 -4.94
C ASN A 478 3.41 -20.07 -3.54
N TYR A 479 2.64 -19.14 -3.00
CA TYR A 479 2.83 -18.59 -1.64
C TYR A 479 2.61 -19.66 -0.55
N VAL A 480 1.54 -20.45 -0.67
CA VAL A 480 1.18 -21.55 0.22
C VAL A 480 2.22 -22.66 0.19
N LYS A 481 2.67 -23.07 -1.00
CA LYS A 481 3.72 -24.09 -1.17
C LYS A 481 5.03 -23.63 -0.55
N LYS A 482 5.40 -22.37 -0.80
CA LYS A 482 6.60 -21.76 -0.27
C LYS A 482 6.57 -21.67 1.25
N SER A 483 5.50 -21.10 1.82
CA SER A 483 5.28 -21.04 3.27
C SER A 483 5.31 -22.43 3.90
N ARG A 484 4.63 -23.43 3.32
CA ARG A 484 4.69 -24.81 3.82
C ARG A 484 6.10 -25.39 3.80
N ASN A 485 6.84 -25.17 2.72
CA ASN A 485 8.20 -25.66 2.61
C ASN A 485 9.13 -24.96 3.61
N ASN A 486 8.94 -23.66 3.85
CA ASN A 486 9.65 -22.91 4.89
C ASN A 486 9.35 -23.48 6.27
N LEU A 487 8.07 -23.63 6.62
CA LEU A 487 7.64 -24.17 7.92
C LEU A 487 8.20 -25.58 8.16
N ARG A 488 8.18 -26.44 7.12
CA ARG A 488 8.81 -27.77 7.19
C ARG A 488 10.32 -27.69 7.41
N ALA A 489 11.01 -26.75 6.76
CA ALA A 489 12.44 -26.58 6.97
C ALA A 489 12.75 -26.11 8.40
N LEU A 490 11.98 -25.15 8.92
CA LEU A 490 12.08 -24.66 10.30
C LEU A 490 11.77 -25.74 11.35
N ASN A 491 10.88 -26.69 11.04
CA ASN A 491 10.58 -27.83 11.92
C ASN A 491 11.67 -28.90 11.95
N ASN A 492 12.65 -28.84 11.05
CA ASN A 492 13.80 -29.76 11.01
C ASN A 492 15.11 -29.11 11.50
N LEU A 493 15.06 -27.84 11.93
CA LEU A 493 16.08 -27.24 12.79
C LEU A 493 15.93 -27.82 14.20
#